data_AF-A0A3C0BBH1-F1
#
_entry.id   AF-A0A3C0BBH1-F1
#
_cell.length_a   1.000
_cell.length_b   1.000
_cell.length_c   1.000
_cell.angle_alpha   90.00
_cell.angle_beta   90.00
_cell.angle_gamma   90.00
#
_symmetry.space_group_name_H-M   'P 1'
#
loop_
_entity.id
_entity.type
_entity.pdbx_description
1 polymer ?
#
loop_
_entity_poly.entity_id
_entity_poly.type
_entity_poly.pdbx_seq_one_letter_code
_entity_poly.pdbx_strand_id
1 'polypeptide(L)'
;DVVAGIRTPQQITKEGSKRWAKLANVSEEERATKFPSLEEAMPAIYKELLETEQKLEDHYRDMQDLEFTIQDGKLWMLQTRNGKRTGAAMVKIAMDMLKQGIITEEEALLRCEPN
;
A
#
# COMPACT_ATOMS: atom_id res chain seq x y z
N ASP A 1 8.58 -2.70 0.46
CA ASP A 1 9.50 -2.50 1.60
C ASP A 1 10.20 -1.15 1.36
N VAL A 2 9.98 -0.14 2.19
CA VAL A 2 10.47 1.23 1.89
C VAL A 2 11.93 1.33 2.32
N VAL A 3 12.84 1.06 1.38
CA VAL A 3 14.28 1.16 1.60
C VAL A 3 14.76 2.58 1.27
N ALA A 4 14.55 3.49 2.22
CA ALA A 4 15.40 4.67 2.34
C ALA A 4 16.61 4.28 3.18
N GLY A 5 17.80 4.78 2.83
CA GLY A 5 19.08 4.57 3.55
C GLY A 5 19.14 5.10 4.99
N ILE A 6 17.98 5.32 5.62
CA ILE A 6 17.78 5.53 7.04
C ILE A 6 16.54 4.71 7.39
N ARG A 7 16.77 3.61 8.13
CA ARG A 7 15.80 2.63 8.66
C ARG A 7 14.35 3.14 8.65
N THR A 8 13.44 2.48 7.96
CA THR A 8 12.01 2.74 8.08
C THR A 8 11.58 2.59 9.56
N PRO A 9 10.70 3.46 10.10
CA PRO A 9 9.70 2.87 11.00
C PRO A 9 8.35 3.58 11.02
N GLN A 10 8.10 4.59 10.16
CA GLN A 10 6.87 5.38 10.25
C GLN A 10 5.85 4.94 9.19
N GLN A 11 4.60 4.83 9.62
CA GLN A 11 3.50 4.40 8.78
C GLN A 11 3.26 5.44 7.68
N ILE A 12 2.91 4.98 6.48
CA ILE A 12 2.66 5.89 5.36
C ILE A 12 1.40 6.73 5.63
N THR A 13 0.30 6.05 6.01
CA THR A 13 -0.98 6.70 6.28
C THR A 13 -1.16 7.03 7.75
N LYS A 14 -1.92 8.08 8.03
CA LYS A 14 -2.33 8.47 9.38
C LYS A 14 -3.16 7.39 10.05
N GLU A 15 -4.02 6.72 9.30
CA GLU A 15 -4.82 5.60 9.80
C GLU A 15 -3.92 4.43 10.26
N GLY A 16 -2.94 4.05 9.44
CA GLY A 16 -1.96 3.02 9.79
C GLY A 16 -1.17 3.38 11.06
N SER A 17 -0.73 4.65 11.17
CA SER A 17 -0.05 5.17 12.36
C SER A 17 -0.91 5.05 13.62
N LYS A 18 -2.18 5.47 13.56
CA LYS A 18 -3.11 5.36 14.70
C LYS A 18 -3.40 3.93 15.10
N ARG A 19 -3.57 3.03 14.12
CA ARG A 19 -3.79 1.60 14.37
C ARG A 19 -2.58 0.97 15.06
N TRP A 20 -1.37 1.28 14.59
CA TRP A 20 -0.13 0.83 15.23
C TRP A 20 -0.03 1.35 16.66
N ALA A 21 -0.27 2.65 16.90
CA ALA A 21 -0.16 3.25 18.23
C ALA A 21 -1.08 2.56 19.25
N LYS A 22 -2.32 2.23 18.83
CA LYS A 22 -3.26 1.47 19.66
C LYS A 22 -2.72 0.08 20.04
N LEU A 23 -2.10 -0.63 19.10
CA LEU A 23 -1.53 -1.96 19.34
C LEU A 23 -0.25 -1.92 20.17
N ALA A 24 0.55 -0.87 20.00
CA ALA A 24 1.78 -0.63 20.75
C ALA A 24 1.54 0.04 22.12
N ASN A 25 0.30 0.33 22.47
CA ASN A 25 -0.10 1.03 23.70
C ASN A 25 0.59 2.41 23.87
N VAL A 26 0.74 3.12 22.75
CA VAL A 26 1.31 4.48 22.66
C VAL A 26 0.17 5.49 22.60
N SER A 27 0.27 6.59 23.37
CA SER A 27 -0.76 7.64 23.35
C SER A 27 -0.78 8.38 22.01
N GLU A 28 -1.92 9.00 21.67
CA GLU A 28 -2.01 9.79 20.43
C GLU A 28 -1.03 10.97 20.43
N GLU A 29 -0.80 11.58 21.59
CA GLU A 29 0.13 12.69 21.74
C GLU A 29 1.58 12.25 21.53
N GLU A 30 1.98 11.10 22.08
CA GLU A 30 3.30 10.54 21.84
C GLU A 30 3.49 10.07 20.39
N ARG A 31 2.45 9.45 19.80
CA ARG A 31 2.45 9.06 18.38
C ARG A 31 2.64 10.26 17.47
N ALA A 32 1.82 11.30 17.61
CA ALA A 32 1.86 12.46 16.72
C ALA A 32 3.20 13.21 16.80
N THR A 33 3.84 13.21 17.97
CA THR A 33 5.11 13.93 18.20
C THR A 33 6.34 13.12 17.82
N LYS A 34 6.40 11.83 18.16
CA LYS A 34 7.59 10.98 17.95
C LYS A 34 7.49 10.05 16.75
N PHE A 35 6.27 9.72 16.32
CA PHE A 35 5.99 8.73 15.28
C PHE A 35 4.92 9.23 14.28
N PRO A 36 5.05 10.45 13.72
CA PRO A 36 4.11 10.93 12.72
C PRO A 36 4.07 9.99 11.51
N SER A 37 2.96 9.98 10.79
CA SER A 37 2.90 9.28 9.49
C SER A 37 3.59 10.08 8.38
N LEU A 38 3.89 9.46 7.24
CA LEU A 38 4.35 10.20 6.05
C LEU A 38 3.30 11.23 5.59
N GLU A 39 2.02 10.86 5.64
CA GLU A 39 0.89 11.75 5.38
C GLU A 39 0.91 13.03 6.25
N GLU A 40 1.32 12.90 7.52
CA GLU A 40 1.42 14.03 8.45
C GLU A 40 2.74 14.80 8.31
N ALA A 41 3.87 14.10 8.12
CA ALA A 41 5.20 14.70 8.09
C ALA A 41 5.54 15.35 6.74
N MET A 42 5.08 14.77 5.63
CA MET A 42 5.40 15.21 4.27
C MET A 42 4.16 15.12 3.36
N PRO A 43 3.10 15.93 3.62
CA PRO A 43 1.80 15.80 2.94
C PRO A 43 1.88 15.97 1.42
N ALA A 44 2.80 16.82 0.92
CA ALA A 44 3.00 16.99 -0.52
C ALA A 44 3.59 15.73 -1.18
N ILE A 45 4.58 15.09 -0.55
CA ILE A 45 5.18 13.84 -1.05
C ILE A 45 4.22 12.67 -0.92
N TYR A 46 3.45 12.62 0.16
CA TYR A 46 2.38 11.63 0.31
C TYR A 46 1.37 11.73 -0.84
N LYS A 47 0.95 12.96 -1.19
CA LYS A 47 0.06 13.19 -2.33
C LYS A 47 0.70 12.74 -3.66
N GLU A 48 1.96 13.09 -3.90
CA GLU A 48 2.70 12.66 -5.10
C GLU A 48 2.80 11.13 -5.18
N LEU A 49 3.02 10.45 -4.05
CA LEU A 49 3.05 9.00 -3.96
C LEU A 49 1.69 8.38 -4.34
N LEU A 50 0.59 8.89 -3.80
CA LEU A 50 -0.76 8.42 -4.15
C LEU A 50 -1.10 8.62 -5.63
N GLU A 51 -0.75 9.78 -6.18
CA GLU A 51 -0.95 10.05 -7.61
C GLU A 51 -0.11 9.11 -8.48
N THR A 52 1.08 8.74 -8.03
CA THR A 52 1.96 7.79 -8.72
C THR A 52 1.43 6.36 -8.62
N GLU A 53 1.00 5.94 -7.44
CA GLU A 53 0.34 4.65 -7.21
C GLU A 53 -0.85 4.48 -8.15
N GLN A 54 -1.79 5.44 -8.18
CA GLN A 54 -2.95 5.37 -9.05
C GLN A 54 -2.57 5.23 -10.53
N LYS A 55 -1.59 6.01 -11.00
CA LYS A 55 -1.11 5.93 -12.38
C LYS A 55 -0.54 4.55 -12.71
N LEU A 56 0.18 3.94 -11.78
CA LEU A 56 0.77 2.61 -11.97
C LEU A 56 -0.31 1.53 -11.95
N GLU A 57 -1.27 1.60 -11.03
CA GLU A 57 -2.42 0.67 -11.01
C GLU A 57 -3.28 0.79 -12.29
N ASP A 58 -3.53 2.01 -12.78
CA ASP A 58 -4.27 2.24 -14.02
C ASP A 58 -3.51 1.69 -15.25
N HIS A 59 -2.18 1.86 -15.26
CA HIS A 59 -1.33 1.40 -16.35
C HIS A 59 -1.21 -0.12 -16.40
N TYR A 60 -0.91 -0.75 -15.26
CA TYR A 60 -0.73 -2.21 -15.18
C TYR A 60 -2.04 -2.97 -14.99
N ARG A 61 -3.13 -2.27 -14.68
CA ARG A 61 -4.47 -2.82 -14.40
C ARG A 61 -4.46 -3.89 -13.30
N ASP A 62 -3.55 -3.73 -12.36
CA ASP A 62 -3.36 -4.64 -11.23
C ASP A 62 -2.75 -3.89 -10.05
N MET A 63 -2.98 -4.41 -8.85
CA MET A 63 -2.41 -3.84 -7.63
C MET A 63 -0.89 -3.88 -7.69
N GLN A 64 -0.25 -2.78 -7.32
CA GLN A 64 1.20 -2.63 -7.41
C GLN A 64 1.86 -2.65 -6.03
N ASP A 65 2.93 -3.43 -5.91
CA ASP A 65 3.90 -3.35 -4.80
C ASP A 65 5.01 -2.38 -5.20
N LEU A 66 5.08 -1.26 -4.46
CA LEU A 66 5.95 -0.13 -4.75
C LEU A 66 7.16 -0.10 -3.80
N GLU A 67 8.33 0.14 -4.38
CA GLU A 67 9.54 0.51 -3.65
C GLU A 67 9.93 1.92 -4.05
N PHE A 68 10.12 2.79 -3.07
CA PHE A 68 10.46 4.19 -3.27
C PHE A 68 11.41 4.69 -2.19
N THR A 69 12.07 5.80 -2.46
CA THR A 69 12.85 6.56 -1.49
C THR A 69 12.51 8.04 -1.58
N ILE A 70 12.78 8.77 -0.50
CA ILE A 70 12.65 10.22 -0.46
C ILE A 70 14.03 10.76 -0.13
N GLN A 71 14.59 11.55 -1.05
CA GLN A 71 15.91 12.14 -0.90
C GLN A 71 15.82 13.63 -1.22
N ASP A 72 16.33 14.47 -0.31
CA ASP A 72 16.35 15.93 -0.45
C ASP A 72 14.97 16.52 -0.80
N GLY A 73 13.93 15.97 -0.16
CA GLY A 73 12.54 16.41 -0.36
C GLY A 73 11.92 15.98 -1.70
N LYS A 74 12.54 15.03 -2.42
CA LYS A 74 12.05 14.52 -3.69
C LYS A 74 11.71 13.03 -3.60
N LEU A 75 10.56 12.65 -4.16
CA LEU A 75 10.15 11.25 -4.32
C LEU A 75 10.91 10.60 -5.48
N TRP A 76 11.41 9.39 -5.25
CA TRP A 76 12.04 8.55 -6.26
C TRP A 76 11.44 7.14 -6.20
N MET A 77 10.87 6.70 -7.32
CA MET A 77 10.42 5.31 -7.46
C MET A 77 11.61 4.43 -7.83
N LEU A 78 11.82 3.38 -7.05
CA LEU A 78 12.94 2.44 -7.22
C LEU A 78 12.49 1.18 -7.97
N GLN A 79 11.31 0.65 -7.61
CA GLN A 79 10.75 -0.54 -8.24
C GLN A 79 9.21 -0.48 -8.17
N THR A 80 8.57 -1.07 -9.17
CA THR A 80 7.14 -1.44 -9.13
C THR A 80 7.02 -2.85 -9.67
N ARG A 81 6.11 -3.64 -9.10
CA ARG A 81 5.74 -4.95 -9.61
C ARG A 81 4.30 -5.24 -9.23
N ASN A 82 3.66 -6.17 -9.93
CA ASN A 82 2.38 -6.69 -9.47
C ASN A 82 2.53 -7.25 -8.06
N GLY A 83 1.73 -6.72 -7.14
CA GLY A 83 1.85 -7.07 -5.74
C GLY A 83 1.46 -8.51 -5.51
N LYS A 84 2.31 -9.24 -4.78
CA LYS A 84 2.02 -10.63 -4.41
C LYS A 84 0.78 -10.65 -3.51
N ARG A 85 -0.23 -11.39 -3.93
CA ARG A 85 -1.42 -11.69 -3.12
C ARG A 85 -1.24 -13.07 -2.50
N THR A 86 -1.74 -13.26 -1.28
CA THR A 86 -1.87 -14.62 -0.77
C THR A 86 -2.92 -15.36 -1.59
N GLY A 87 -2.78 -16.67 -1.78
CA GLY A 87 -3.80 -17.47 -2.48
C GLY A 87 -5.20 -17.27 -1.89
N ALA A 88 -5.30 -17.15 -0.57
CA ALA A 88 -6.55 -16.85 0.12
C ALA A 88 -7.15 -15.48 -0.26
N ALA A 89 -6.32 -14.44 -0.43
CA ALA A 89 -6.78 -13.13 -0.86
C ALA A 89 -7.25 -13.14 -2.33
N MET A 90 -6.53 -13.84 -3.22
CA MET A 90 -6.95 -13.99 -4.62
C MET A 90 -8.31 -14.66 -4.74
N VAL A 91 -8.50 -15.79 -4.04
CA VAL A 91 -9.77 -16.52 -4.01
C VAL A 91 -10.90 -15.65 -3.45
N LYS A 92 -10.65 -14.93 -2.35
CA LYS A 92 -11.66 -14.05 -1.76
C LYS A 92 -12.11 -12.96 -2.75
N ILE A 93 -11.15 -12.28 -3.39
CA ILE A 93 -11.45 -11.22 -4.35
C ILE A 93 -12.23 -11.78 -5.55
N ALA A 94 -11.78 -12.91 -6.13
CA ALA A 94 -12.47 -13.55 -7.25
C ALA A 94 -13.91 -13.95 -6.89
N MET A 95 -14.12 -14.53 -5.71
CA MET A 95 -15.46 -14.92 -5.23
C MET A 95 -16.37 -13.71 -4.96
N ASP A 96 -15.83 -12.63 -4.40
CA ASP A 96 -16.59 -11.41 -4.15
C ASP A 96 -17.01 -10.73 -5.47
N MET A 97 -16.12 -10.69 -6.47
CA MET A 97 -16.42 -10.17 -7.81
C MET A 97 -17.45 -11.04 -8.56
N LEU A 98 -17.38 -12.37 -8.43
CA LEU A 98 -18.35 -13.30 -9.00
C LEU A 98 -19.75 -13.09 -8.40
N LYS A 99 -19.86 -12.98 -7.07
CA LYS A 99 -21.13 -12.72 -6.37
C LYS A 99 -21.76 -11.39 -6.76
N GLN A 100 -20.93 -10.40 -7.09
CA GLN A 100 -21.38 -9.09 -7.56
C GLN A 100 -21.72 -9.07 -9.06
N GLY A 101 -21.52 -10.18 -9.79
CA GLY A 101 -21.80 -10.27 -11.22
C GLY A 101 -20.82 -9.50 -12.10
N ILE A 102 -19.64 -9.15 -11.57
CA ILE A 102 -18.61 -8.37 -12.28
C ILE A 102 -17.79 -9.28 -13.21
N ILE A 103 -17.61 -10.55 -12.81
CA ILE A 103 -16.90 -11.58 -13.57
C ILE A 103 -17.71 -12.87 -13.63
N THR A 104 -17.43 -13.68 -14.64
CA THR A 104 -17.95 -15.04 -14.83
C THR A 104 -17.17 -16.07 -14.01
N GLU A 105 -17.73 -17.29 -13.87
CA GLU A 105 -17.05 -18.40 -13.19
C GLU A 105 -15.72 -18.76 -13.87
N GLU A 106 -15.66 -18.70 -15.20
CA GLU A 106 -14.46 -19.02 -15.98
C GLU A 106 -13.34 -17.98 -15.75
N GLU A 107 -13.70 -16.69 -15.67
CA GLU A 107 -12.76 -15.63 -15.32
C GLU A 107 -12.29 -15.71 -13.85
N ALA A 108 -13.16 -16.16 -12.94
CA ALA A 108 -12.78 -16.38 -11.55
C ALA A 108 -11.74 -17.50 -11.40
N LEU A 109 -11.87 -18.57 -12.20
CA LEU A 109 -10.91 -19.68 -12.25
C LEU A 109 -9.54 -19.24 -12.79
N LEU A 110 -9.51 -18.48 -13.88
CA LEU A 110 -8.27 -18.02 -14.51
C LEU A 110 -7.51 -16.97 -13.68
N ARG A 111 -8.17 -16.30 -12.73
CA ARG A 111 -7.56 -15.31 -11.82
C ARG A 111 -6.90 -15.92 -10.59
N CYS A 112 -7.03 -17.23 -10.38
CA CYS A 112 -6.36 -17.95 -9.31
C CYS A 112 -5.17 -18.70 -9.88
N GLU A 113 -3.95 -18.17 -9.74
CA GLU A 113 -2.76 -18.90 -10.14
C GLU A 113 -2.58 -20.17 -9.28
N PRO A 114 -2.34 -21.34 -9.89
CA PRO A 114 -1.94 -22.54 -9.15
C PRO A 114 -0.51 -22.35 -8.65
N ASN A 115 -0.31 -22.45 -7.33
CA ASN A 115 1.02 -22.43 -6.70
C ASN A 115 1.84 -23.67 -7.04
#